data_AF-A0A5S3QG06-F1
#
_entry.id   AF-A0A5S3QG06-F1
#
_cell.length_a   1.000
_cell.length_b   1.000
_cell.length_c   1.000
_cell.angle_alpha   90.00
_cell.angle_beta   90.00
_cell.angle_gamma   90.00
#
_symmetry.space_group_name_H-M   'P 1'
#
loop_
_entity.id
_entity.type
_entity.pdbx_description
1 polymer ?
#
loop_
_entity_poly.entity_id
_entity_poly.type
_entity_poly.pdbx_seq_one_letter_code
_entity_poly.pdbx_strand_id
1 'polypeptide(L)'
;MKENLRQSLSEAEGKARSSSLQQEVDLSEVTQQETKANQQGYGIYKLKQKNKALFCQAIQENLDIVIQSKHLTNSELGLLLSLMPLVQFHSNAIINRETNEFMSISEIARYLNRERTATSKTVSRLLAKGMLFEFVNAQEIKVHKRSVSQRPLFMNPEIIYAGDRNRINATLARLVMEFDILERKKVYLAWKLWLKNGHEFGRLYRRKTYLQFKRHE
;
A
#
# COMPACT_ATOMS: atom_id res chain seq x y z
N MET A 1 9.43 -34.67 54.04
CA MET A 1 10.32 -33.48 54.01
C MET A 1 10.87 -33.15 52.61
N LYS A 2 11.26 -34.13 51.78
CA LYS A 2 11.77 -33.88 50.41
C LYS A 2 10.71 -33.42 49.38
N GLU A 3 9.43 -33.75 49.58
CA GLU A 3 8.35 -33.36 48.66
C GLU A 3 7.97 -31.87 48.78
N ASN A 4 7.87 -31.34 50.00
CA ASN A 4 7.58 -29.92 50.24
C ASN A 4 8.65 -29.00 49.62
N LEU A 5 9.92 -29.42 49.65
CA LEU A 5 11.02 -28.63 49.09
C LEU A 5 10.97 -28.55 47.56
N ARG A 6 10.50 -29.62 46.90
CA ARG A 6 10.33 -29.67 45.44
C ARG A 6 9.13 -28.84 44.98
N GLN A 7 8.04 -28.86 45.75
CA GLN A 7 6.89 -27.98 45.48
C GLN A 7 7.28 -26.51 45.67
N SER A 8 7.97 -26.16 46.75
CA SER A 8 8.40 -24.76 46.98
C SER A 8 9.37 -24.26 45.90
N LEU A 9 10.27 -25.13 45.40
CA LEU A 9 11.20 -24.76 44.32
C LEU A 9 10.47 -24.64 42.97
N SER A 10 9.52 -25.52 42.67
CA SER A 10 8.71 -25.43 41.44
C SER A 10 7.79 -24.20 41.43
N GLU A 11 7.26 -23.80 42.59
CA GLU A 11 6.46 -22.58 42.74
C GLU A 11 7.33 -21.32 42.62
N ALA A 12 8.55 -21.35 43.16
CA ALA A 12 9.52 -20.26 43.02
C ALA A 12 10.00 -20.10 41.57
N GLU A 13 10.28 -21.20 40.87
CA GLU A 13 10.63 -21.20 39.44
C GLU A 13 9.46 -20.75 38.56
N GLY A 14 8.23 -21.17 38.89
CA GLY A 14 7.01 -20.69 38.22
C GLY A 14 6.83 -19.18 38.35
N LYS A 15 7.03 -18.65 39.57
CA LYS A 15 6.98 -17.20 39.84
C LYS A 15 8.10 -16.40 39.17
N ALA A 16 9.31 -16.94 39.13
CA ALA A 16 10.45 -16.32 38.45
C ALA A 16 10.31 -16.33 36.91
N ARG A 17 9.68 -17.36 36.34
CA ARG A 17 9.32 -17.42 34.90
C ARG A 17 8.18 -16.47 34.55
N SER A 18 7.19 -16.29 35.42
CA SER A 18 6.14 -15.28 35.20
C SER A 18 6.65 -13.85 35.34
N SER A 19 7.59 -13.58 36.25
CA SER A 19 8.15 -12.23 36.44
C SER A 19 9.05 -11.77 35.29
N SER A 20 9.56 -12.70 34.48
CA SER A 20 10.36 -12.41 33.29
C SER A 20 9.53 -12.20 32.03
N LEU A 21 8.23 -12.54 32.04
CA LEU A 21 7.33 -12.45 30.87
C LEU A 21 6.36 -11.26 30.92
N GLN A 22 6.12 -10.65 32.08
CA GLN A 22 5.28 -9.46 32.21
C GLN A 22 5.89 -8.52 33.25
N GLN A 23 6.76 -7.63 32.79
CA GLN A 23 6.96 -6.35 33.47
C GLN A 23 5.70 -5.54 33.17
N GLU A 24 4.62 -5.80 33.93
CA GLU A 24 3.47 -4.89 33.99
C GLU A 24 4.01 -3.56 34.52
N VAL A 25 4.31 -2.64 33.61
CA VAL A 25 4.67 -1.28 33.97
C VAL A 25 3.47 -0.72 34.72
N ASP A 26 3.66 -0.37 35.99
CA ASP A 26 2.66 0.33 36.78
C ASP A 26 2.38 1.69 36.13
N LEU A 27 1.26 1.80 35.43
CA LEU A 27 0.87 3.01 34.68
C LEU A 27 0.33 4.10 35.60
N SER A 28 0.11 3.82 36.90
CA SER A 28 -0.45 4.79 37.83
C SER A 28 0.44 6.04 37.98
N GLU A 29 1.76 5.84 38.02
CA GLU A 29 2.73 6.94 38.05
C GLU A 29 2.69 7.79 36.77
N VAL A 30 2.52 7.14 35.61
CA VAL A 30 2.43 7.83 34.31
C VAL A 30 1.18 8.71 34.26
N THR A 31 0.04 8.21 34.74
CA THR A 31 -1.22 8.98 34.82
C THR A 31 -1.13 10.18 35.76
N GLN A 32 -0.45 10.02 36.90
CA GLN A 32 -0.22 11.14 37.83
C GLN A 32 0.66 12.23 37.22
N GLN A 33 1.74 11.84 36.53
CA GLN A 33 2.62 12.78 35.85
C GLN A 33 1.91 13.46 34.67
N GLU A 34 1.07 12.74 33.93
CA GLU A 34 0.27 13.29 32.83
C GLU A 34 -0.70 14.37 33.34
N THR A 35 -1.31 14.14 34.51
CA THR A 35 -2.20 15.12 35.14
C THR A 35 -1.45 16.39 35.57
N LYS A 36 -0.26 16.26 36.17
CA LYS A 36 0.59 17.39 36.57
C LYS A 36 1.10 18.18 35.36
N ALA A 37 1.52 17.47 34.30
CA ALA A 37 1.96 18.08 33.06
C ALA A 37 0.83 18.90 32.40
N ASN A 38 -0.38 18.32 32.32
CA ASN A 38 -1.54 18.98 31.74
C ASN A 38 -1.91 20.27 32.50
N GLN A 39 -1.80 20.28 33.83
CA GLN A 39 -2.02 21.47 34.66
C GLN A 39 -1.01 22.60 34.39
N GLN A 40 0.18 22.26 33.90
CA GLN A 40 1.23 23.21 33.51
C GLN A 40 1.24 23.52 32.01
N GLY A 41 0.27 23.01 31.25
CA GLY A 41 0.17 23.21 29.80
C GLY A 41 1.04 22.29 28.95
N TYR A 42 1.59 21.21 29.52
CA TYR A 42 2.40 20.21 28.83
C TYR A 42 1.63 18.89 28.63
N GLY A 43 1.77 18.25 27.47
CA GLY A 43 1.19 16.93 27.21
C GLY A 43 2.24 15.82 27.29
N ILE A 44 1.98 14.76 28.06
CA ILE A 44 2.79 13.53 28.03
C ILE A 44 2.27 12.63 26.92
N TYR A 45 3.15 12.24 25.98
CA TYR A 45 2.78 11.37 24.88
C TYR A 45 3.66 10.13 24.84
N LYS A 46 3.06 8.99 24.49
CA LYS A 46 3.82 7.76 24.24
C LYS A 46 4.67 7.95 23.00
N LEU A 47 5.99 7.98 23.17
CA LEU A 47 6.95 7.85 22.07
C LEU A 47 6.80 6.46 21.46
N LYS A 48 5.93 6.32 20.46
CA LYS A 48 5.89 5.11 19.63
C LYS A 48 7.15 5.12 18.78
N GLN A 49 8.08 4.20 19.03
CA GLN A 49 9.11 3.89 18.05
C GLN A 49 8.41 3.35 16.80
N LYS A 50 8.22 4.22 15.81
CA LYS A 50 7.63 3.85 14.52
C LYS A 50 8.76 3.35 13.63
N ASN A 51 8.58 2.15 13.08
CA ASN A 51 9.45 1.66 12.02
C ASN A 51 9.31 2.60 10.80
N LYS A 52 10.43 3.15 10.33
CA LYS A 52 10.49 4.04 9.16
C LYS A 52 10.66 3.28 7.84
N ALA A 53 10.84 1.96 7.89
CA ALA A 53 10.96 1.13 6.70
C ALA A 53 9.69 1.26 5.84
N LEU A 54 9.89 1.74 4.61
CA LEU A 54 8.83 1.80 3.62
C LEU A 54 8.69 0.44 2.97
N PHE A 55 7.45 0.01 2.80
CA PHE A 55 7.14 -1.23 2.13
C PHE A 55 5.86 -1.06 1.30
N CYS A 56 5.75 -1.85 0.25
CA CYS A 56 4.51 -2.03 -0.49
C CYS A 56 4.14 -3.52 -0.43
N GLN A 57 2.85 -3.80 -0.43
CA GLN A 57 2.33 -5.16 -0.33
C GLN A 57 1.65 -5.53 -1.64
N ALA A 58 1.90 -6.74 -2.12
CA ALA A 58 1.09 -7.35 -3.16
C ALA A 58 -0.19 -7.95 -2.56
N ILE A 59 -1.32 -7.80 -3.23
CA ILE A 59 -2.53 -8.55 -2.92
C ILE A 59 -2.37 -9.94 -3.48
N GLN A 60 -2.02 -10.91 -2.63
CA GLN A 60 -1.56 -12.23 -3.03
C GLN A 60 -2.55 -12.94 -3.96
N GLU A 61 -3.84 -13.00 -3.60
CA GLU A 61 -4.84 -13.67 -4.43
C GLU A 61 -5.04 -13.00 -5.80
N ASN A 62 -4.87 -11.67 -5.87
CA ASN A 62 -4.99 -10.95 -7.12
C ASN A 62 -3.76 -11.15 -8.01
N LEU A 63 -2.56 -11.12 -7.41
CA LEU A 63 -1.32 -11.35 -8.13
C LEU A 63 -1.26 -12.78 -8.69
N ASP A 64 -1.71 -13.77 -7.93
CA ASP A 64 -1.82 -15.15 -8.41
C ASP A 64 -2.73 -15.23 -9.66
N ILE A 65 -3.93 -14.64 -9.62
CA ILE A 65 -4.82 -14.59 -10.79
C ILE A 65 -4.16 -13.96 -12.02
N VAL A 66 -3.41 -12.86 -11.85
CA VAL A 66 -2.67 -12.21 -12.95
C VAL A 66 -1.58 -13.11 -13.52
N ILE A 67 -0.87 -13.87 -12.68
CA ILE A 67 0.16 -14.81 -13.09
C ILE A 67 -0.46 -16.02 -13.80
N GLN A 68 -1.47 -16.67 -13.21
CA GLN A 68 -2.12 -17.86 -13.75
C GLN A 68 -2.82 -17.58 -15.09
N SER A 69 -3.39 -16.38 -15.25
CA SER A 69 -4.02 -15.96 -16.51
C SER A 69 -3.02 -15.66 -17.63
N LYS A 70 -1.70 -15.72 -17.37
CA LYS A 70 -0.63 -15.33 -18.31
C LYS A 70 -0.84 -13.93 -18.90
N HIS A 71 -1.50 -13.06 -18.14
CA HIS A 71 -1.80 -11.69 -18.57
C HIS A 71 -0.52 -10.88 -18.76
N LEU A 72 0.53 -11.18 -17.97
CA LEU A 72 1.85 -10.57 -18.05
C LEU A 72 2.90 -11.55 -18.57
N THR A 73 3.83 -11.02 -19.36
CA THR A 73 5.10 -11.66 -19.70
C THR A 73 6.10 -11.51 -18.55
N ASN A 74 7.14 -12.35 -18.54
CA ASN A 74 8.19 -12.27 -17.52
C ASN A 74 8.89 -10.91 -17.49
N SER A 75 9.12 -10.28 -18.65
CA SER A 75 9.72 -8.95 -18.73
C SER A 75 8.82 -7.87 -18.13
N GLU A 76 7.50 -7.97 -18.32
CA GLU A 76 6.52 -7.06 -17.74
C GLU A 76 6.42 -7.24 -16.22
N LEU A 77 6.36 -8.49 -15.75
CA LEU A 77 6.36 -8.81 -14.32
C LEU A 77 7.66 -8.32 -13.65
N GLY A 78 8.80 -8.57 -14.29
CA GLY A 78 10.10 -8.10 -13.83
C GLY A 78 10.17 -6.58 -13.72
N LEU A 79 9.63 -5.83 -14.69
CA LEU A 79 9.52 -4.37 -14.58
C LEU A 79 8.58 -3.95 -13.44
N LEU A 80 7.39 -4.58 -13.33
CA LEU A 80 6.42 -4.25 -12.28
C LEU A 80 7.03 -4.37 -10.87
N LEU A 81 7.76 -5.46 -10.61
CA LEU A 81 8.48 -5.67 -9.34
C LEU A 81 9.62 -4.66 -9.15
N SER A 82 10.32 -4.31 -10.24
CA SER A 82 11.40 -3.30 -10.21
C SER A 82 10.89 -1.90 -9.87
N LEU A 83 9.60 -1.60 -10.08
CA LEU A 83 8.98 -0.33 -9.74
C LEU A 83 8.57 -0.22 -8.27
N MET A 84 8.47 -1.34 -7.53
CA MET A 84 8.04 -1.36 -6.12
C MET A 84 8.79 -0.38 -5.21
N PRO A 85 10.12 -0.21 -5.29
CA PRO A 85 10.85 0.75 -4.45
C PRO A 85 10.45 2.20 -4.70
N LEU A 86 9.93 2.51 -5.88
CA LEU A 86 9.55 3.86 -6.32
C LEU A 86 8.10 4.23 -5.97
N VAL A 87 7.31 3.28 -5.45
CA VAL A 87 5.89 3.48 -5.11
C VAL A 87 5.77 4.35 -3.85
N GLN A 88 5.24 5.56 -3.98
CA GLN A 88 4.98 6.48 -2.87
C GLN A 88 3.89 5.93 -1.95
N PHE A 89 4.08 6.13 -0.64
CA PHE A 89 3.09 5.77 0.36
C PHE A 89 1.77 6.52 0.13
N HIS A 90 0.64 5.82 0.31
CA HIS A 90 -0.74 6.25 0.18
C HIS A 90 -1.21 6.63 -1.25
N SER A 91 -0.45 7.45 -1.97
CA SER A 91 -0.79 7.88 -3.34
C SER A 91 -0.56 6.79 -4.39
N ASN A 92 0.35 5.84 -4.11
CA ASN A 92 0.79 4.78 -5.02
C ASN A 92 1.43 5.29 -6.32
N ALA A 93 1.86 6.55 -6.36
CA ALA A 93 2.57 7.14 -7.49
C ALA A 93 4.00 6.63 -7.62
N ILE A 94 4.53 6.60 -8.84
CA ILE A 94 5.95 6.30 -9.11
C ILE A 94 6.75 7.60 -9.03
N ILE A 95 7.58 7.72 -7.99
CA ILE A 95 8.32 8.94 -7.67
C ILE A 95 9.81 8.68 -7.52
N ASN A 96 10.60 9.75 -7.70
CA ASN A 96 11.96 9.78 -7.22
C ASN A 96 11.91 10.00 -5.71
N ARG A 97 12.53 9.10 -4.93
CA ARG A 97 12.52 9.17 -3.47
C ARG A 97 13.29 10.35 -2.91
N GLU A 98 14.29 10.84 -3.64
CA GLU A 98 15.15 11.93 -3.19
C GLU A 98 14.48 13.29 -3.37
N THR A 99 13.86 13.51 -4.54
CA THR A 99 13.19 14.79 -4.85
C THR A 99 11.71 14.80 -4.49
N ASN A 100 11.11 13.62 -4.26
CA ASN A 100 9.68 13.41 -4.05
C ASN A 100 8.81 13.88 -5.26
N GLU A 101 9.40 13.90 -6.45
CA GLU A 101 8.74 14.27 -7.71
C GLU A 101 8.36 13.03 -8.52
N PHE A 102 7.38 13.15 -9.41
CA PHE A 102 7.01 12.07 -10.32
C PHE A 102 8.14 11.73 -11.29
N MET A 103 8.37 10.44 -11.53
CA MET A 103 9.39 10.04 -12.48
C MET A 103 8.82 9.92 -13.90
N SER A 104 9.53 10.52 -14.85
CA SER A 104 9.38 10.22 -16.26
C SER A 104 9.91 8.82 -16.60
N ILE A 105 9.48 8.28 -17.74
CA ILE A 105 9.98 6.99 -18.25
C ILE A 105 11.51 7.01 -18.43
N SER A 106 12.08 8.16 -18.83
CA SER A 106 13.53 8.31 -18.99
C SER A 106 14.27 8.19 -17.66
N GLU A 107 13.72 8.75 -16.58
CA GLU A 107 14.30 8.65 -15.25
C GLU A 107 14.15 7.25 -14.68
N ILE A 108 13.01 6.59 -14.91
CA ILE A 108 12.80 5.18 -14.53
C ILE A 108 13.83 4.30 -15.23
N ALA A 109 14.03 4.48 -16.55
CA ALA A 109 15.00 3.70 -17.31
C ALA A 109 16.43 3.90 -16.78
N ARG A 110 16.80 5.15 -16.46
CA ARG A 110 18.11 5.48 -15.87
C ARG A 110 18.28 4.84 -14.48
N TYR A 111 17.28 4.96 -13.61
CA TYR A 111 17.29 4.37 -12.27
C TYR A 111 17.44 2.85 -12.32
N LEU A 112 16.77 2.19 -13.27
CA LEU A 112 16.84 0.73 -13.43
C LEU A 112 18.03 0.24 -14.26
N ASN A 113 18.87 1.14 -14.76
CA ASN A 113 19.96 0.85 -15.70
C ASN A 113 19.49 0.05 -16.92
N ARG A 114 18.40 0.50 -17.56
CA ARG A 114 17.78 -0.14 -18.73
C ARG A 114 17.70 0.80 -19.91
N GLU A 115 17.59 0.23 -21.10
CA GLU A 115 17.37 0.99 -22.34
C GLU A 115 16.00 1.70 -22.29
N ARG A 116 15.98 2.98 -22.64
CA ARG A 116 14.79 3.85 -22.51
C ARG A 116 13.64 3.35 -23.38
N THR A 117 13.90 2.94 -24.62
CA THR A 117 12.87 2.51 -25.58
C THR A 117 12.21 1.21 -25.14
N ALA A 118 12.99 0.23 -24.67
CA ALA A 118 12.50 -1.02 -24.11
C ALA A 118 11.68 -0.78 -22.83
N THR A 119 12.15 0.11 -21.96
CA THR A 119 11.42 0.53 -20.75
C THR A 119 10.09 1.16 -21.13
N SER A 120 10.10 2.13 -22.05
CA SER A 120 8.90 2.80 -22.58
C SER A 120 7.89 1.80 -23.15
N LYS A 121 8.33 0.89 -24.03
CA LYS A 121 7.48 -0.17 -24.59
C LYS A 121 6.85 -1.03 -23.50
N THR A 122 7.61 -1.39 -22.47
CA THR A 122 7.11 -2.23 -21.38
C THR A 122 6.13 -1.46 -20.48
N VAL A 123 6.41 -0.20 -20.14
CA VAL A 123 5.49 0.69 -19.39
C VAL A 123 4.17 0.85 -20.15
N SER A 124 4.21 1.12 -21.45
CA SER A 124 3.01 1.22 -22.29
C SER A 124 2.18 -0.06 -22.29
N ARG A 125 2.83 -1.23 -22.28
CA ARG A 125 2.13 -2.52 -22.15
C ARG A 125 1.50 -2.68 -20.77
N LEU A 126 2.20 -2.30 -19.69
CA LEU A 126 1.67 -2.34 -18.32
C LEU A 126 0.43 -1.41 -18.16
N LEU A 127 0.46 -0.22 -18.75
CA LEU A 127 -0.68 0.69 -18.84
C LEU A 127 -1.85 0.03 -19.58
N ALA A 128 -1.61 -0.48 -20.79
CA ALA A 128 -2.63 -1.16 -21.60
C ALA A 128 -3.17 -2.46 -20.96
N LYS A 129 -2.47 -3.01 -19.97
CA LYS A 129 -2.85 -4.20 -19.21
C LYS A 129 -3.46 -3.87 -17.85
N GLY A 130 -3.54 -2.60 -17.47
CA GLY A 130 -4.12 -2.15 -16.20
C GLY A 130 -3.25 -2.46 -14.98
N MET A 131 -1.95 -2.67 -15.15
CA MET A 131 -1.00 -2.80 -14.03
C MET A 131 -0.53 -1.43 -13.53
N LEU A 132 -0.46 -0.47 -14.45
CA LEU A 132 -0.16 0.92 -14.16
C LEU A 132 -1.31 1.78 -14.66
N PHE A 133 -1.35 3.00 -14.15
CA PHE A 133 -2.24 4.05 -14.59
C PHE A 133 -1.47 5.33 -14.84
N GLU A 134 -1.98 6.16 -15.75
CA GLU A 134 -1.47 7.50 -16.01
C GLU A 134 -2.60 8.51 -15.85
N PHE A 135 -2.35 9.62 -15.16
CA PHE A 135 -3.27 10.75 -15.26
C PHE A 135 -3.00 11.47 -16.57
N VAL A 136 -4.03 11.57 -17.39
CA VAL A 136 -4.02 12.39 -18.59
C VAL A 136 -5.09 13.44 -18.42
N ASN A 137 -4.69 14.69 -18.31
CA ASN A 137 -5.65 15.78 -18.35
C ASN A 137 -6.17 15.92 -19.78
N ALA A 138 -7.36 15.37 -20.06
CA ALA A 138 -7.98 15.40 -21.37
C ALA A 138 -8.20 16.84 -21.90
N GLN A 139 -8.35 17.80 -20.98
CA GLN A 139 -8.53 19.21 -21.31
C GLN A 139 -7.23 19.84 -21.80
N GLU A 140 -6.11 19.46 -21.22
CA GLU A 140 -4.77 19.90 -21.62
C GLU A 140 -4.39 19.38 -23.01
N ILE A 141 -4.74 18.13 -23.33
CA ILE A 141 -4.57 17.56 -24.67
C ILE A 141 -5.45 18.28 -25.69
N LYS A 142 -6.71 18.59 -25.35
CA LYS A 142 -7.61 19.33 -26.25
C LYS A 142 -7.12 20.75 -26.54
N VAL A 143 -6.55 21.44 -25.54
CA VAL A 143 -6.10 22.83 -25.68
C VAL A 143 -4.73 22.91 -26.37
N HIS A 144 -3.79 22.02 -26.04
CA HIS A 144 -2.41 22.14 -26.52
C HIS A 144 -2.02 21.11 -27.59
N LYS A 145 -2.93 20.22 -27.99
CA LYS A 145 -2.68 19.04 -28.87
C LYS A 145 -1.58 18.10 -28.36
N ARG A 146 -1.07 18.32 -27.14
CA ARG A 146 -0.03 17.55 -26.45
C ARG A 146 -0.22 17.66 -24.94
N SER A 147 0.23 16.67 -24.19
CA SER A 147 0.36 16.78 -22.73
C SER A 147 1.47 17.79 -22.42
N VAL A 148 1.16 18.86 -21.69
CA VAL A 148 2.17 19.87 -21.28
C VAL A 148 2.69 19.55 -19.88
N SER A 149 1.87 18.92 -19.03
CA SER A 149 2.26 18.38 -17.73
C SER A 149 3.03 17.06 -17.81
N GLN A 150 3.88 16.80 -16.81
CA GLN A 150 4.44 15.47 -16.58
C GLN A 150 3.28 14.47 -16.44
N ARG A 151 3.42 13.27 -17.03
CA ARG A 151 2.41 12.21 -17.00
C ARG A 151 2.72 11.27 -15.83
N PRO A 152 2.21 11.55 -14.61
CA PRO A 152 2.51 10.73 -13.45
C PRO A 152 1.98 9.31 -13.64
N LEU A 153 2.83 8.34 -13.31
CA LEU A 153 2.48 6.93 -13.32
C LEU A 153 2.06 6.49 -11.91
N PHE A 154 1.03 5.65 -11.83
CA PHE A 154 0.52 5.10 -10.58
C PHE A 154 0.50 3.59 -10.68
N MET A 155 0.95 2.93 -9.61
CA MET A 155 0.83 1.48 -9.47
C MET A 155 -0.63 1.12 -9.20
N ASN A 156 -1.16 0.08 -9.87
CA ASN A 156 -2.51 -0.38 -9.60
C ASN A 156 -2.62 -0.90 -8.14
N PRO A 157 -3.43 -0.25 -7.28
CA PRO A 157 -3.56 -0.61 -5.86
C PRO A 157 -4.28 -1.95 -5.64
N GLU A 158 -4.97 -2.49 -6.65
CA GLU A 158 -5.54 -3.84 -6.61
C GLU A 158 -4.45 -4.93 -6.73
N ILE A 159 -3.26 -4.58 -7.23
CA ILE A 159 -2.14 -5.52 -7.42
C ILE A 159 -1.07 -5.29 -6.36
N ILE A 160 -0.51 -4.07 -6.30
CA ILE A 160 0.52 -3.68 -5.32
C ILE A 160 0.12 -2.34 -4.71
N TYR A 161 0.10 -2.26 -3.37
CA TYR A 161 -0.25 -1.05 -2.65
C TYR A 161 0.73 -0.72 -1.52
N ALA A 162 1.15 0.54 -1.46
CA ALA A 162 1.94 1.10 -0.36
C ALA A 162 1.03 1.88 0.59
N GLY A 163 0.37 1.22 1.55
CA GLY A 163 -0.49 1.91 2.51
C GLY A 163 -1.53 1.02 3.18
N ASP A 164 -2.54 1.65 3.77
CA ASP A 164 -3.71 0.96 4.33
C ASP A 164 -4.73 0.61 3.23
N ARG A 165 -4.97 -0.68 3.02
CA ARG A 165 -5.91 -1.24 2.03
C ARG A 165 -7.37 -0.80 2.23
N ASN A 166 -7.70 -0.23 3.38
CA ASN A 166 -9.01 0.35 3.67
C ASN A 166 -9.09 1.86 3.43
N ARG A 167 -7.97 2.51 3.12
CA ARG A 167 -7.85 3.95 2.94
C ARG A 167 -7.08 4.28 1.66
N ILE A 168 -7.57 3.78 0.53
CA ILE A 168 -6.98 4.07 -0.79
C ILE A 168 -7.45 5.45 -1.24
N ASN A 169 -6.54 6.27 -1.75
CA ASN A 169 -6.85 7.62 -2.22
C ASN A 169 -7.99 7.63 -3.24
N ALA A 170 -8.99 8.53 -3.08
CA ALA A 170 -10.17 8.59 -3.93
C ALA A 170 -9.86 8.82 -5.41
N THR A 171 -8.87 9.66 -5.73
CA THR A 171 -8.50 9.98 -7.11
C THR A 171 -7.96 8.74 -7.83
N LEU A 172 -7.08 7.99 -7.17
CA LEU A 172 -6.59 6.70 -7.68
C LEU A 172 -7.72 5.66 -7.77
N ALA A 173 -8.61 5.62 -6.77
CA ALA A 173 -9.73 4.67 -6.76
C ALA A 173 -10.72 4.92 -7.90
N ARG A 174 -11.06 6.19 -8.17
CA ARG A 174 -11.91 6.57 -9.30
C ARG A 174 -11.28 6.16 -10.63
N LEU A 175 -9.98 6.39 -10.78
CA LEU A 175 -9.27 5.98 -11.99
C LEU A 175 -9.36 4.47 -12.21
N VAL A 176 -9.12 3.67 -11.16
CA VAL A 176 -9.25 2.20 -11.24
C VAL A 176 -10.67 1.79 -11.62
N MET A 177 -11.69 2.39 -11.01
CA MET A 177 -13.10 2.08 -11.26
C MET A 177 -13.56 2.50 -12.66
N GLU A 178 -13.12 3.66 -13.15
CA GLU A 178 -13.50 4.19 -14.47
C GLU A 178 -12.93 3.33 -15.61
N PHE A 179 -11.64 3.01 -15.54
CA PHE A 179 -10.98 2.27 -16.61
C PHE A 179 -11.19 0.75 -16.48
N ASP A 180 -11.13 0.21 -15.26
CA ASP A 180 -11.29 -1.22 -14.93
C ASP A 180 -10.74 -2.20 -15.99
N ILE A 181 -9.52 -1.93 -16.45
CA ILE A 181 -8.92 -2.55 -17.64
C ILE A 181 -8.85 -4.08 -17.50
N LEU A 182 -8.57 -4.57 -16.29
CA LEU A 182 -8.49 -5.99 -15.99
C LEU A 182 -9.84 -6.69 -16.16
N GLU A 183 -10.92 -6.09 -15.64
CA GLU A 183 -12.27 -6.63 -15.79
C GLU A 183 -12.67 -6.66 -17.27
N ARG A 184 -12.36 -5.60 -18.04
CA ARG A 184 -12.60 -5.56 -19.50
C ARG A 184 -11.82 -6.63 -20.27
N LYS A 185 -10.62 -6.96 -19.80
CA LYS A 185 -9.77 -8.03 -20.36
C LYS A 185 -10.09 -9.41 -19.80
N LYS A 186 -11.19 -9.56 -19.05
CA LYS A 186 -11.64 -10.81 -18.43
C LYS A 186 -10.63 -11.40 -17.41
N VAL A 187 -9.80 -10.55 -16.81
CA VAL A 187 -8.92 -10.91 -15.69
C VAL A 187 -9.65 -10.54 -14.40
N TYR A 188 -10.38 -11.50 -13.86
CA TYR A 188 -11.30 -11.30 -12.75
C TYR A 188 -10.61 -11.43 -11.39
N LEU A 189 -10.19 -10.30 -10.83
CA LEU A 189 -9.51 -10.26 -9.53
C LEU A 189 -10.43 -10.73 -8.38
N ALA A 190 -9.84 -11.38 -7.37
CA ALA A 190 -10.53 -11.85 -6.15
C ALA A 190 -10.93 -10.70 -5.21
N TRP A 191 -10.11 -9.65 -5.18
CA TRP A 191 -10.34 -8.42 -4.45
C TRP A 191 -10.42 -7.25 -5.43
N LYS A 192 -11.51 -6.48 -5.35
CA LYS A 192 -11.75 -5.32 -6.21
C LYS A 192 -11.86 -4.05 -5.40
N LEU A 193 -11.29 -2.99 -5.92
CA LEU A 193 -11.38 -1.66 -5.35
C LEU A 193 -12.77 -1.09 -5.62
N TRP A 194 -13.37 -0.51 -4.59
CA TRP A 194 -14.59 0.25 -4.71
C TRP A 194 -14.53 1.51 -3.83
N LEU A 195 -15.00 2.62 -4.38
CA LEU A 195 -15.23 3.88 -3.69
C LEU A 195 -16.73 4.14 -3.68
N LYS A 196 -17.35 4.09 -2.51
CA LYS A 196 -18.77 4.42 -2.36
C LYS A 196 -18.97 5.93 -2.50
N ASN A 197 -20.11 6.33 -3.07
CA ASN A 197 -20.49 7.74 -3.14
C ASN A 197 -20.44 8.43 -1.76
N GLY A 198 -19.84 9.61 -1.71
CA GLY A 198 -19.67 10.40 -0.48
C GLY A 198 -18.54 9.96 0.45
N HIS A 199 -17.85 8.83 0.18
CA HIS A 199 -16.69 8.43 0.97
C HIS A 199 -15.40 9.12 0.50
N GLU A 200 -14.52 9.43 1.46
CA GLU A 200 -13.20 10.04 1.20
C GLU A 200 -12.17 9.06 0.64
N PHE A 201 -12.31 7.77 0.97
CA PHE A 201 -11.34 6.74 0.61
C PHE A 201 -11.99 5.50 0.00
N GLY A 202 -11.29 4.89 -0.96
CA GLY A 202 -11.62 3.60 -1.53
C GLY A 202 -11.11 2.45 -0.65
N ARG A 203 -11.71 1.28 -0.82
CA ARG A 203 -11.35 0.06 -0.11
C ARG A 203 -11.41 -1.16 -1.02
N LEU A 204 -10.58 -2.16 -0.76
CA LEU A 204 -10.67 -3.47 -1.39
C LEU A 204 -11.81 -4.31 -0.78
N TYR A 205 -12.66 -4.86 -1.63
CA TYR A 205 -13.76 -5.76 -1.26
C TYR A 205 -13.60 -7.09 -1.98
N ARG A 206 -14.07 -8.19 -1.34
CA ARG A 206 -14.17 -9.48 -2.03
C ARG A 206 -15.04 -9.32 -3.28
N ARG A 207 -14.70 -10.05 -4.35
CA ARG A 207 -15.40 -9.99 -5.64
C ARG A 207 -16.92 -10.11 -5.52
N LYS A 208 -17.42 -11.03 -4.69
CA LYS A 208 -18.88 -11.18 -4.43
C LYS A 208 -19.53 -9.87 -4.00
N THR A 209 -18.90 -9.15 -3.07
CA THR A 209 -19.40 -7.86 -2.56
C THR A 209 -19.26 -6.75 -3.59
N TYR A 210 -18.14 -6.68 -4.32
CA TYR A 210 -17.98 -5.75 -5.43
C TYR A 210 -19.08 -5.91 -6.50
N LEU A 211 -19.41 -7.15 -6.87
CA LEU A 211 -20.47 -7.44 -7.84
C LEU A 211 -21.86 -7.05 -7.34
N GLN A 212 -22.09 -7.04 -6.02
CA GLN A 212 -23.33 -6.50 -5.45
C GLN A 212 -23.38 -4.99 -5.62
N PHE A 213 -22.30 -4.26 -5.28
CA PHE A 213 -22.26 -2.81 -5.44
C PHE A 213 -22.47 -2.37 -6.89
N LYS A 214 -21.81 -3.05 -7.84
CA LYS A 214 -21.92 -2.76 -9.27
C LYS A 214 -23.33 -2.95 -9.85
N ARG A 215 -24.22 -3.71 -9.17
CA ARG A 215 -25.61 -3.91 -9.59
C ARG A 215 -26.57 -2.86 -9.02
N HIS A 216 -26.16 -2.15 -7.97
CA HIS A 216 -27.00 -1.24 -7.20
C HIS A 216 -26.64 0.23 -7.38
N GLU A 217 -25.65 0.54 -8.23
CA GLU A 217 -25.37 1.87 -8.80
C GLU A 217 -25.75 1.88 -10.27
#